data_AF-A0A7V8NSB8-F1
#
_entry.id   AF-A0A7V8NSB8-F1
#
_cell.length_a   1.000
_cell.length_b   1.000
_cell.length_c   1.000
_cell.angle_alpha   90.00
_cell.angle_beta   90.00
_cell.angle_gamma   90.00
#
_symmetry.space_group_name_H-M   'P 1'
#
loop_
_entity.id
_entity.type
_entity.pdbx_description
1 polymer ?
#
loop_
_entity_poly.entity_id
_entity_poly.type
_entity_poly.pdbx_seq_one_letter_code
_entity_poly.pdbx_strand_id
1 'polypeptide(L)' 'AQTLEEVNKCKRAGIMINTFMLASDYSLVNFVQKITQMCRGKAYFTTPYTLGQYLLMDYMSRKTKQIH' A
#
# COMPACT_ATOMS: atom_id res chain seq x y z
N ALA A 1 6.95 16.56 1.50
CA ALA A 1 8.25 15.86 1.68
C ALA A 1 8.22 14.89 2.86
N GLN A 2 7.59 15.24 3.99
CA GLN A 2 7.52 14.43 5.21
C GLN A 2 7.14 12.95 5.01
N THR A 3 6.14 12.63 4.18
CA THR A 3 5.72 11.25 3.94
C THR A 3 6.83 10.37 3.35
N LEU A 4 7.65 10.87 2.42
CA LEU A 4 8.74 10.09 1.84
C LEU A 4 9.87 9.85 2.85
N GLU A 5 10.06 10.76 3.79
CA GLU A 5 11.02 10.61 4.86
C GLU A 5 10.62 9.50 5.83
N GLU A 6 9.35 9.45 6.22
CA GLU A 6 8.80 8.37 7.05
C GLU A 6 8.84 7.02 6.33
N VAL A 7 8.52 6.98 5.04
CA VAL A 7 8.67 5.78 4.19
C VAL A 7 10.11 5.28 4.22
N ASN A 8 11.09 6.18 4.14
CA ASN A 8 12.50 5.80 4.26
C ASN A 8 12.87 5.29 5.66
N LYS A 9 12.30 5.84 6.73
CA LYS A 9 12.50 5.33 8.10
C LYS A 9 11.96 3.91 8.24
N CYS A 10 10.72 3.66 7.80
CA CYS A 10 10.11 2.34 7.80
C CYS A 10 10.88 1.32 6.96
N LYS A 11 11.36 1.71 5.77
CA LYS A 11 12.22 0.87 4.92
C LYS A 11 13.47 0.41 5.66
N ARG A 12 14.20 1.34 6.29
CA ARG A 12 15.42 1.01 7.06
C ARG A 12 15.13 0.10 8.25
N ALA A 13 13.94 0.18 8.82
CA ALA A 13 13.47 -0.70 9.88
C ALA A 13 12.93 -2.06 9.39
N GLY A 14 12.95 -2.33 8.08
CA GLY A 14 12.43 -3.59 7.51
C GLY A 14 10.90 -3.71 7.50
N ILE A 15 10.17 -2.60 7.71
CA ILE A 15 8.71 -2.58 7.74
C ILE A 15 8.16 -2.51 6.31
N MET A 16 7.35 -3.50 5.94
CA MET A 16 6.69 -3.52 4.63
C MET A 16 5.55 -2.50 4.58
N ILE A 17 5.55 -1.65 3.54
CA ILE A 17 4.51 -0.65 3.31
C ILE A 17 3.62 -1.10 2.15
N ASN A 18 2.32 -1.25 2.41
CA ASN A 18 1.32 -1.45 1.36
C ASN A 18 0.64 -0.13 1.06
N THR A 19 0.61 0.26 -0.22
CA THR A 19 0.01 1.53 -0.64
C THR A 19 -1.26 1.27 -1.42
N PHE A 20 -2.39 1.77 -0.93
CA PHE A 20 -3.67 1.74 -1.64
C PHE A 20 -3.98 3.14 -2.14
N MET A 21 -3.98 3.32 -3.45
CA MET A 21 -4.23 4.60 -4.08
C MET A 21 -5.69 4.69 -4.51
N LEU A 22 -6.41 5.65 -3.94
CA LEU A 22 -7.81 5.99 -4.21
C LEU A 22 -7.94 7.28 -5.02
N ALA A 23 -7.33 7.38 -6.20
CA ALA A 23 -7.56 8.53 -7.08
C ALA A 23 -7.10 8.24 -8.51
N SER A 24 -7.67 8.97 -9.47
CA SER A 24 -7.26 8.97 -10.88
C SER A 24 -6.23 10.06 -11.21
N ASP A 25 -5.81 10.86 -10.23
CA ASP A 25 -4.92 12.00 -10.47
C ASP A 25 -3.48 11.55 -10.74
N TYR A 26 -2.96 11.95 -11.91
CA TYR A 26 -1.60 11.65 -12.38
C TYR A 26 -0.49 12.07 -11.40
N SER A 27 -0.66 13.19 -10.69
CA SER A 27 0.34 13.67 -9.72
C SER A 27 0.48 12.70 -8.55
N LEU A 28 -0.64 12.12 -8.13
CA LEU A 28 -0.73 11.21 -7.01
C LEU A 28 -0.24 9.80 -7.40
N VAL A 29 -0.37 9.42 -8.68
CA VAL A 29 0.24 8.19 -9.25
C VAL A 29 1.76 8.26 -9.17
N ASN A 30 2.35 9.37 -9.61
CA ASN A 30 3.81 9.57 -9.57
C ASN A 30 4.36 9.53 -8.14
N PHE A 31 3.59 10.04 -7.18
CA PHE A 31 3.95 9.97 -5.77
C PHE A 31 3.95 8.52 -5.24
N VAL A 32 2.92 7.74 -5.55
CA VAL A 32 2.81 6.33 -5.15
C VAL A 32 3.88 5.46 -5.82
N GLN A 33 4.21 5.73 -7.08
CA GLN A 33 5.33 5.07 -7.76
C GLN A 33 6.66 5.29 -7.03
N LYS A 34 6.95 6.53 -6.59
CA LYS A 34 8.15 6.83 -5.79
C LYS A 34 8.17 6.05 -4.46
N ILE A 35 7.05 5.97 -3.77
CA ILE A 35 6.93 5.18 -2.53
C ILE A 35 7.21 3.69 -2.79
N THR A 36 6.65 3.15 -3.87
CA THR A 36 6.78 1.73 -4.26
C THR A 36 8.18 1.38 -4.78
N GLN A 37 8.89 2.32 -5.38
CA GLN A 37 10.31 2.11 -5.72
C GLN A 37 11.19 2.11 -4.47
N MET A 38 10.85 2.95 -3.48
CA MET A 38 11.60 3.01 -2.23
C MET A 38 11.35 1.78 -1.37
N CYS A 39 10.11 1.35 -1.23
CA CYS A 39 9.72 0.17 -0.45
C CYS A 39 9.29 -0.92 -1.41
N ARG A 40 9.90 -2.12 -1.36
CA ARG A 40 9.53 -3.32 -2.15
C ARG A 40 8.10 -3.84 -1.87
N GLY A 41 7.18 -2.99 -1.43
CA GLY A 41 5.78 -3.27 -1.21
C GLY A 41 4.95 -3.15 -2.48
N LYS A 42 3.65 -3.40 -2.34
CA LYS A 42 2.70 -3.39 -3.46
C LYS A 42 1.93 -2.07 -3.45
N ALA A 43 1.76 -1.49 -4.63
CA ALA A 43 0.82 -0.39 -4.86
C ALA A 43 -0.41 -0.90 -5.61
N TYR A 44 -1.59 -0.66 -5.04
CA TYR A 44 -2.87 -1.01 -5.64
C TYR A 44 -3.54 0.27 -6.11
N PHE A 45 -3.65 0.42 -7.43
CA PHE A 45 -4.46 1.44 -8.06
C PHE A 45 -5.90 0.96 -8.06
N THR A 46 -6.76 1.62 -7.30
CA THR A 46 -8.12 1.12 -7.07
C THR A 46 -9.08 2.29 -6.91
N THR A 47 -10.35 2.05 -7.21
CA THR A 47 -11.43 2.99 -6.88
C THR A 47 -11.92 2.73 -5.46
N PRO A 48 -12.61 3.68 -4.80
CA PRO A 48 -13.22 3.43 -3.49
C PRO A 48 -14.10 2.18 -3.48
N TYR A 49 -14.81 1.91 -4.59
CA TYR A 49 -15.66 0.74 -4.76
C TYR A 49 -14.85 -0.57 -4.77
N THR A 50 -13.76 -0.63 -5.52
CA THR A 50 -12.91 -1.82 -5.62
C THR A 50 -11.94 -2.00 -4.44
N LEU A 51 -11.66 -0.93 -3.69
CA LEU A 51 -10.85 -1.02 -2.46
C LEU A 51 -11.57 -1.83 -1.38
N GLY A 52 -12.87 -1.59 -1.19
CA GLY A 52 -13.66 -2.33 -0.20
C GLY A 52 -13.54 -3.84 -0.42
N GLN A 53 -13.67 -4.30 -1.67
CA GLN A 53 -13.50 -5.70 -2.02
C GLN A 53 -12.07 -6.20 -1.75
N TYR A 54 -11.04 -5.43 -2.10
CA TYR A 54 -9.64 -5.82 -1.84
C TYR A 54 -9.32 -5.92 -0.34
N LEU A 55 -9.79 -4.96 0.46
CA LEU A 55 -9.61 -4.99 1.92
C LEU A 55 -10.35 -6.16 2.55
N LEU A 56 -11.59 -6.43 2.12
CA LEU A 56 -12.36 -7.58 2.60
C LEU A 56 -11.67 -8.90 2.23
N MET A 57 -11.18 -9.04 0.99
CA MET A 57 -10.45 -10.24 0.56
C MET A 57 -9.12 -10.41 1.32
N ASP A 58 -8.32 -9.35 1.51
CA ASP A 58 -7.08 -9.44 2.29
C ASP A 58 -7.37 -9.74 3.77
N TYR A 59 -8.41 -9.14 4.35
CA TYR A 59 -8.86 -9.41 5.71
C TYR A 59 -9.30 -10.88 5.88
N MET A 60 -10.14 -11.40 4.98
CA MET A 60 -10.55 -12.81 5.00
C MET A 60 -9.35 -13.74 4.79
N SER A 61 -8.47 -13.44 3.83
CA SER A 61 -7.28 -14.24 3.54
C SER A 61 -6.30 -14.32 4.72
N ARG A 62 -6.16 -13.23 5.49
CA ARG A 62 -5.35 -13.20 6.71
C ARG A 62 -6.05 -13.87 7.90
N LYS A 63 -7.38 -13.78 8.03
CA LYS A 63 -8.17 -14.54 9.01
C LYS A 63 -8.11 -16.04 8.79
N THR A 64 -7.97 -16.51 7.54
CA THR A 64 -7.77 -17.94 7.22
C THR A 64 -6.37 -18.47 7.58
N LYS A 65 -5.43 -17.59 7.99
CA LYS A 65 -4.04 -17.98 8.32
C LYS A 65 -3.72 -18.12 9.82
N GLN A 66 -4.72 -18.35 10.66
CA GLN A 66 -4.57 -19.07 11.93
C GLN A 66 -5.66 -20.13 11.99
N ILE A 67 -5.43 -21.42 12.27
CA ILE A 67 -4.47 -22.06 13.16
C ILE A 67 -4.35 -23.54 12.74
N HIS A 68 -3.12 -24.08 12.63
CA HIS A 68 -2.75 -25.46 12.98
C HIS A 68 -1.36 -25.38 13.63
#